data_AF-A0A5J4RU45-F1
#
_entry.id   AF-A0A5J4RU45-F1
#
_cell.length_a   1.000
_cell.length_b   1.000
_cell.length_c   1.000
_cell.angle_alpha   90.00
_cell.angle_beta   90.00
_cell.angle_gamma   90.00
#
_symmetry.space_group_name_H-M   'P 1'
#
loop_
_entity.id
_entity.type
_entity.pdbx_description
1 polymer ?
#
loop_
_entity_poly.entity_id
_entity_poly.type
_entity_poly.pdbx_seq_one_letter_code
_entity_poly.pdbx_strand_id
1 'polypeptide(L)'
;DYDSYDDDELKKVKLRYIGYPKEYSEIFSKLTKHIQDHAEKQLSNAIWQNVEVMWEKKKNKNIKSRVFFDIPTSRKNCEIALDDKMLLTHSNQEGDIEMNKEGKVIQTRALESGGQSVYLQFKNELGLNKQLQSNFTVKLLFDTKPFERILWL
;
A
#
# COMPACT_ATOMS: atom_id res chain seq x y z
N ASP A 1 2.83 12.16 32.08
CA ASP A 1 3.34 13.20 31.18
C ASP A 1 2.90 12.93 29.75
N TYR A 2 1.72 13.44 29.41
CA TYR A 2 1.25 13.54 28.03
C TYR A 2 1.85 14.85 27.50
N ASP A 3 3.08 14.81 27.00
CA ASP A 3 3.64 15.94 26.28
C ASP A 3 2.74 16.21 25.07
N SER A 4 2.11 17.38 25.12
CA SER A 4 1.18 17.89 24.15
C SER A 4 1.91 18.10 22.81
N TYR A 5 1.89 17.09 21.95
CA TYR A 5 2.01 17.28 20.50
C TYR A 5 0.72 17.93 19.99
N ASP A 6 0.49 19.12 20.50
CA ASP A 6 -0.60 20.00 20.14
C ASP A 6 -0.13 20.70 18.86
N ASP A 7 -0.32 20.02 17.73
CA ASP A 7 0.14 20.43 16.41
C ASP A 7 -0.27 21.89 16.16
N ASP A 8 0.71 22.82 16.12
CA ASP A 8 0.47 24.26 16.07
C ASP A 8 -0.39 24.66 14.87
N GLU A 9 -0.43 23.83 13.81
CA GLU A 9 -1.30 24.03 12.65
C GLU A 9 -2.76 23.63 12.94
N LEU A 10 -3.02 22.65 13.79
CA LEU A 10 -4.39 22.26 14.20
C LEU A 10 -5.06 23.39 14.99
N LYS A 11 -4.29 24.13 15.80
CA LYS A 11 -4.76 25.31 16.55
C LYS A 11 -5.18 26.47 15.65
N LYS A 12 -4.71 26.50 14.39
CA LYS A 12 -5.04 27.54 13.42
C LYS A 12 -6.33 27.24 12.65
N VAL A 13 -6.92 26.05 12.83
CA VAL A 13 -8.19 25.68 12.18
C VAL A 13 -9.33 26.55 12.71
N LYS A 14 -10.07 27.23 11.82
CA LYS A 14 -11.17 28.14 12.16
C LYS A 14 -12.51 27.59 11.67
N LEU A 15 -13.59 27.95 12.36
CA LEU A 15 -14.97 27.63 11.93
C LEU A 15 -15.37 28.36 10.63
N ARG A 16 -14.78 29.52 10.34
CA ARG A 16 -15.07 30.32 9.14
C ARG A 16 -13.80 30.99 8.60
N TYR A 17 -13.61 30.90 7.29
CA TYR A 17 -12.50 31.51 6.53
C TYR A 17 -13.02 32.60 5.58
N ILE A 18 -13.79 33.56 6.10
CA ILE A 18 -14.47 34.58 5.28
C ILE A 18 -13.44 35.48 4.61
N GLY A 19 -13.33 35.43 3.28
CA GLY A 19 -12.46 36.31 2.51
C GLY A 19 -10.97 35.94 2.47
N TYR A 20 -10.57 34.82 3.08
CA TYR A 20 -9.16 34.39 3.16
C TYR A 20 -8.95 32.96 2.63
N PRO A 21 -9.20 32.70 1.32
CA PRO A 21 -8.97 31.38 0.74
C PRO A 21 -7.50 30.94 0.82
N LYS A 22 -6.55 31.89 0.84
CA LYS A 22 -5.12 31.61 1.02
C LYS A 22 -4.81 31.07 2.42
N GLU A 23 -5.39 31.67 3.46
CA GLU A 23 -5.20 31.22 4.85
C GLU A 23 -5.75 29.79 5.03
N TYR A 24 -6.93 29.51 4.45
CA TYR A 24 -7.49 28.16 4.43
C TYR A 24 -6.52 27.17 3.75
N SER A 25 -6.09 27.48 2.52
CA SER A 25 -5.23 26.60 1.74
C SER A 25 -3.89 26.34 2.45
N GLU A 26 -3.26 27.36 3.04
CA GLU A 26 -1.98 27.19 3.76
C GLU A 26 -2.09 26.26 4.97
N ILE A 27 -3.14 26.40 5.79
CA ILE A 27 -3.34 25.57 6.98
C ILE A 27 -3.64 24.12 6.57
N PHE A 28 -4.63 23.92 5.68
CA PHE A 28 -5.04 22.58 5.28
C PHE A 28 -3.98 21.86 4.43
N SER A 29 -3.16 22.59 3.67
CA SER A 29 -2.05 21.97 2.93
C SER A 29 -1.01 21.37 3.86
N LYS A 30 -0.64 22.08 4.94
CA LYS A 30 0.30 21.56 5.94
C LYS A 30 -0.26 20.38 6.70
N LEU A 31 -1.53 20.46 7.12
CA LEU A 31 -2.21 19.33 7.79
C LEU A 31 -2.30 18.11 6.88
N THR A 32 -2.66 18.30 5.61
CA THR A 32 -2.71 17.21 4.61
C THR A 32 -1.34 16.55 4.45
N LYS A 33 -0.26 17.35 4.40
CA LYS A 33 1.11 16.84 4.34
C LYS A 33 1.50 16.05 5.60
N HIS A 34 1.15 16.54 6.79
CA HIS A 34 1.40 15.80 8.03
C HIS A 34 0.69 14.44 8.07
N ILE A 35 -0.55 14.37 7.60
CA ILE A 35 -1.29 13.11 7.49
C ILE A 35 -0.63 12.19 6.45
N GLN A 36 -0.23 12.73 5.30
CA GLN A 36 0.46 11.99 4.26
C GLN A 36 1.78 11.38 4.78
N ASP A 37 2.63 12.18 5.40
CA ASP A 37 3.93 11.75 5.94
C ASP A 37 3.75 10.69 7.03
N HIS A 38 2.74 10.84 7.89
CA HIS A 38 2.42 9.86 8.91
C HIS A 38 1.93 8.54 8.31
N ALA A 39 1.06 8.59 7.30
CA ALA A 39 0.57 7.40 6.59
C ALA A 39 1.71 6.67 5.87
N GLU A 40 2.60 7.40 5.19
CA GLU A 40 3.77 6.84 4.52
C GLU A 40 4.71 6.15 5.52
N LYS A 41 4.96 6.77 6.67
CA LYS A 41 5.75 6.16 7.76
C LYS A 41 5.12 4.88 8.28
N GLN A 42 3.81 4.83 8.50
CA GLN A 42 3.14 3.59 8.92
C GLN A 42 3.29 2.48 7.89
N LEU A 43 3.20 2.81 6.60
CA LEU A 43 3.34 1.87 5.49
C LEU A 43 4.77 1.47 5.18
N SER A 44 5.77 2.24 5.59
CA SER A 44 7.19 1.94 5.32
C SER A 44 7.63 0.57 5.86
N ASN A 45 6.94 0.06 6.89
CA ASN A 45 7.17 -1.25 7.49
C ASN A 45 6.30 -2.37 6.87
N ALA A 46 5.43 -2.07 5.92
CA ALA A 46 4.54 -3.04 5.26
C ALA A 46 5.29 -3.82 4.16
N ILE A 47 6.34 -4.53 4.58
CA ILE A 47 7.18 -5.39 3.75
C ILE A 47 7.19 -6.79 4.36
N TRP A 48 6.82 -7.78 3.57
CA TRP A 48 6.83 -9.19 3.95
C TRP A 48 7.84 -9.94 3.09
N GLN A 49 8.72 -10.71 3.73
CA GLN A 49 9.77 -11.49 3.08
C GLN A 49 9.46 -12.99 3.18
N ASN A 50 10.12 -13.79 2.33
CA ASN A 50 9.96 -15.24 2.28
C ASN A 50 8.50 -15.67 2.04
N VAL A 51 7.78 -14.88 1.24
CA VAL A 51 6.38 -15.15 0.92
C VAL A 51 6.31 -16.26 -0.12
N GLU A 52 5.45 -17.25 0.14
CA GLU A 52 5.08 -18.26 -0.84
C GLU A 52 3.88 -17.80 -1.66
N VAL A 53 3.93 -18.06 -2.96
CA VAL A 53 2.93 -17.59 -3.91
C VAL A 53 2.35 -18.73 -4.73
N MET A 54 1.05 -18.67 -4.98
CA MET A 54 0.33 -19.60 -5.85
C MET A 54 -0.22 -18.87 -7.07
N TRP A 55 0.24 -19.26 -8.25
CA TRP A 55 -0.20 -18.69 -9.51
C TRP A 55 -1.55 -19.26 -9.95
N GLU A 56 -2.49 -18.39 -10.30
CA GLU A 56 -3.78 -18.84 -10.82
C GLU A 56 -3.61 -19.43 -12.24
N LYS A 57 -4.07 -20.67 -12.43
CA LYS A 57 -4.15 -21.28 -13.77
C LYS A 57 -5.19 -20.53 -14.59
N LYS A 58 -4.76 -19.89 -15.69
CA LYS A 58 -5.68 -19.25 -16.63
C LYS A 58 -6.63 -20.28 -17.21
N LYS A 59 -7.92 -20.16 -16.89
CA LYS A 59 -9.00 -20.91 -17.58
C LYS A 59 -9.36 -20.28 -18.94
N ASN A 60 -9.05 -18.99 -19.13
CA ASN A 60 -9.39 -18.23 -20.34
C ASN A 60 -8.28 -17.25 -20.74
N LYS A 61 -8.08 -17.02 -22.04
CA LYS A 61 -7.01 -16.13 -22.57
C LYS A 61 -7.17 -14.67 -22.15
N ASN A 62 -8.41 -14.19 -21.92
CA ASN A 62 -8.72 -12.80 -21.57
C ASN A 62 -8.59 -12.46 -20.08
N ILE A 63 -8.35 -13.45 -19.22
CA ILE A 63 -8.19 -13.21 -17.78
C ILE A 63 -6.77 -12.69 -17.53
N LYS A 64 -6.64 -11.58 -16.78
CA LYS A 64 -5.32 -11.07 -16.40
C LYS A 64 -4.64 -12.05 -15.45
N SER A 65 -3.31 -12.10 -15.50
CA SER A 65 -2.55 -12.95 -14.57
C SER A 65 -2.78 -12.53 -13.12
N ARG A 66 -2.94 -13.52 -12.27
CA ARG A 66 -3.20 -13.37 -10.84
C ARG A 66 -2.33 -14.31 -10.04
N VAL A 67 -2.04 -13.88 -8.83
CA VAL A 67 -1.30 -14.65 -7.84
C VAL A 67 -2.01 -14.51 -6.49
N PHE A 68 -1.93 -15.57 -5.71
CA PHE A 68 -2.42 -15.63 -4.34
C PHE A 68 -1.23 -15.83 -3.40
N PHE A 69 -1.28 -15.22 -2.22
CA PHE A 69 -0.34 -15.48 -1.14
C PHE A 69 -0.94 -15.09 0.21
N ASP A 70 -0.37 -15.64 1.28
CA ASP A 70 -0.75 -15.34 2.65
C ASP A 70 0.29 -14.45 3.31
N ILE A 71 -0.16 -13.48 4.10
CA ILE A 71 0.71 -12.64 4.92
C ILE A 71 0.20 -12.55 6.37
N PRO A 72 1.11 -12.50 7.35
CA PRO A 72 0.75 -12.23 8.73
C PRO A 72 0.38 -10.75 8.92
N THR A 73 -0.75 -10.51 9.57
CA THR A 73 -1.22 -9.19 9.99
C THR A 73 -1.34 -9.17 11.52
N SER A 74 -0.21 -9.32 12.22
CA SER A 74 -0.22 -9.29 13.69
C SER A 74 -0.33 -7.86 14.22
N ARG A 75 -1.53 -7.51 14.68
CA ARG A 75 -1.93 -6.48 15.68
C ARG A 75 -1.40 -5.03 15.61
N LYS A 76 -0.49 -4.66 14.69
CA LYS A 76 -0.03 -3.28 14.47
C LYS A 76 0.30 -2.91 13.01
N ASN A 77 0.15 -3.85 12.07
CA ASN A 77 0.59 -3.66 10.69
C ASN A 77 -0.59 -3.62 9.72
N CYS A 78 -0.52 -2.66 8.80
CA CYS A 78 -1.51 -2.21 7.82
C CYS A 78 -2.50 -3.30 7.37
N GLU A 79 -3.80 -3.03 7.54
CA GLU A 79 -4.85 -3.78 6.87
C GLU A 79 -4.70 -3.59 5.36
N ILE A 80 -4.64 -4.69 4.61
CA ILE A 80 -4.66 -4.64 3.15
C ILE A 80 -6.10 -4.52 2.70
N ALA A 81 -6.36 -3.45 1.96
CA ALA A 81 -7.65 -3.14 1.40
C ALA A 81 -7.75 -3.60 -0.06
N LEU A 82 -8.98 -3.67 -0.56
CA LEU A 82 -9.22 -3.78 -1.99
C LEU A 82 -8.63 -2.57 -2.70
N ASP A 83 -8.18 -2.78 -3.92
CA ASP A 83 -7.59 -1.78 -4.79
C ASP A 83 -6.20 -1.24 -4.40
N ASP A 84 -5.68 -1.66 -3.25
CA ASP A 84 -4.30 -1.41 -2.87
C ASP A 84 -3.32 -1.90 -3.93
N LYS A 85 -2.19 -1.20 -4.03
CA LYS A 85 -1.10 -1.57 -4.92
C LYS A 85 -0.02 -2.28 -4.14
N MET A 86 0.47 -3.40 -4.65
CA MET A 86 1.58 -4.12 -4.05
C MET A 86 2.67 -4.40 -5.08
N LEU A 87 3.92 -4.32 -4.65
CA LEU A 87 5.08 -4.71 -5.41
C LEU A 87 5.50 -6.13 -4.99
N LEU A 88 5.54 -7.04 -5.96
CA LEU A 88 6.01 -8.41 -5.80
C LEU A 88 7.40 -8.54 -6.42
N THR A 89 8.40 -8.85 -5.60
CA THR A 89 9.80 -8.95 -6.01
C THR A 89 10.34 -10.34 -5.67
N HIS A 90 11.10 -10.94 -6.59
CA HIS A 90 11.89 -12.14 -6.35
C HIS A 90 13.35 -11.85 -6.70
N SER A 91 14.25 -12.27 -5.81
CA SER A 91 15.69 -12.21 -6.03
C SER A 91 16.26 -13.63 -5.98
N ASN A 92 17.26 -13.90 -6.81
CA ASN A 92 18.01 -15.16 -6.75
C ASN A 92 18.91 -15.20 -5.50
N GLN A 93 19.65 -16.30 -5.33
CA GLN A 93 20.57 -16.49 -4.19
C GLN A 93 21.76 -15.50 -4.20
N GLU A 94 22.11 -14.96 -5.38
CA GLU A 94 23.19 -13.98 -5.56
C GLU A 94 22.71 -12.54 -5.30
N GLY A 95 21.39 -12.34 -5.13
CA GLY A 95 20.75 -11.04 -4.89
C GLY A 95 20.20 -10.35 -6.15
N ASP A 96 20.39 -10.93 -7.34
CA ASP A 96 19.87 -10.38 -8.58
C ASP A 96 18.35 -10.50 -8.65
N ILE A 97 17.70 -9.42 -9.09
CA ILE A 97 16.24 -9.36 -9.21
C ILE A 97 15.81 -10.14 -10.45
N GLU A 98 15.22 -11.32 -10.25
CA GLU A 98 14.66 -12.14 -11.32
C GLU A 98 13.25 -11.69 -11.72
N MET A 99 12.52 -11.10 -10.78
CA MET A 99 11.17 -10.60 -11.02
C MET A 99 10.87 -9.38 -10.15
N ASN A 100 10.27 -8.35 -10.73
CA ASN A 100 9.77 -7.21 -9.99
C ASN A 100 8.49 -6.68 -10.64
N LYS A 101 7.33 -6.84 -9.98
CA LYS A 101 6.04 -6.56 -10.59
C LYS A 101 5.03 -5.92 -9.65
N GLU A 102 4.51 -4.77 -10.07
CA GLU A 102 3.35 -4.14 -9.43
C GLU A 102 2.06 -4.86 -9.83
N GLY A 103 1.25 -5.18 -8.82
CA GLY A 103 -0.12 -5.66 -8.99
C GLY A 103 -1.10 -4.88 -8.12
N LYS A 104 -2.39 -5.10 -8.40
CA LYS A 104 -3.51 -4.51 -7.68
C LYS A 104 -4.24 -5.58 -6.88
N VAL A 105 -4.56 -5.30 -5.63
CA VAL A 105 -5.32 -6.21 -4.76
C VAL A 105 -6.77 -6.25 -5.26
N ILE A 106 -7.27 -7.44 -5.54
CA ILE A 106 -8.63 -7.66 -6.06
C ILE A 106 -9.52 -8.43 -5.08
N GLN A 107 -8.92 -9.10 -4.10
CA GLN A 107 -9.62 -9.82 -3.05
C GLN A 107 -8.69 -10.01 -1.87
N THR A 108 -9.24 -9.89 -0.66
CA THR A 108 -8.58 -10.27 0.58
C THR A 108 -9.48 -11.21 1.38
N ARG A 109 -8.88 -12.08 2.19
CA ARG A 109 -9.61 -12.95 3.13
C ARG A 109 -8.86 -13.03 4.44
N ALA A 110 -9.53 -12.79 5.55
CA ALA A 110 -8.92 -12.95 6.87
C ALA A 110 -8.58 -14.43 7.13
N LEU A 111 -7.39 -14.68 7.69
CA LEU A 111 -6.94 -16.01 8.11
C LEU A 111 -7.28 -16.24 9.58
N GLU A 112 -7.74 -17.45 9.92
CA GLU A 112 -8.08 -17.84 11.29
C GLU A 112 -6.88 -17.79 12.24
N SER A 113 -5.68 -18.04 11.71
CA SER A 113 -4.39 -17.97 12.41
C SER A 113 -3.89 -16.55 12.66
N GLY A 114 -4.60 -15.52 12.18
CA GLY A 114 -4.15 -14.13 12.16
C GLY A 114 -3.33 -13.83 10.92
N GLY A 115 -3.89 -12.99 10.04
CA GLY A 115 -3.32 -12.74 8.72
C GLY A 115 -4.38 -12.37 7.69
N GLN A 116 -3.91 -12.11 6.47
CA GLN A 116 -4.77 -11.97 5.30
C GLN A 116 -4.20 -12.79 4.15
N SER A 117 -5.05 -13.57 3.50
CA SER A 117 -4.83 -14.02 2.15
C SER A 117 -5.08 -12.87 1.18
N VAL A 118 -4.18 -12.68 0.22
CA VAL A 118 -4.25 -11.60 -0.76
C VAL A 118 -4.26 -12.18 -2.16
N TYR A 119 -5.20 -11.72 -2.99
CA TYR A 119 -5.21 -11.98 -4.42
C TYR A 119 -4.77 -10.72 -5.16
N LEU A 120 -3.65 -10.86 -5.88
CA LEU A 120 -3.02 -9.77 -6.60
C LEU A 120 -3.17 -9.98 -8.11
N GLN A 121 -3.67 -8.97 -8.81
CA GLN A 121 -3.87 -8.97 -10.26
C GLN A 121 -2.87 -8.05 -10.95
N PHE A 122 -2.18 -8.58 -11.96
CA PHE A 122 -1.19 -7.82 -12.73
C PHE A 122 -1.79 -7.11 -13.94
N LYS A 123 -1.21 -5.97 -14.32
CA LYS A 123 -1.63 -5.21 -15.52
C LYS A 123 -1.37 -5.98 -16.81
N ASN A 124 -0.21 -6.64 -16.91
CA ASN A 124 0.22 -7.44 -18.05
C ASN A 124 1.15 -8.59 -17.58
N GLU A 125 1.51 -9.48 -18.50
CA GLU A 125 2.33 -10.67 -18.19
C GLU A 125 3.84 -10.48 -18.41
N LEU A 126 4.27 -9.34 -18.96
CA LEU A 126 5.68 -9.09 -19.28
C LEU A 126 6.51 -9.12 -17.99
N GLY A 127 7.55 -9.95 -17.95
CA GLY A 127 8.43 -10.08 -16.78
C GLY A 127 7.83 -10.87 -15.61
N LEU A 128 6.71 -11.57 -15.80
CA LEU A 128 6.22 -12.54 -14.80
C LEU A 128 6.93 -13.88 -14.99
N ASN A 129 7.55 -14.39 -13.93
CA ASN A 129 8.05 -15.76 -13.89
C ASN A 129 7.16 -16.64 -13.01
N LYS A 130 6.25 -17.39 -13.65
CA LYS A 130 5.26 -18.23 -12.96
C LYS A 130 5.79 -19.57 -12.46
N GLN A 131 7.06 -19.88 -12.74
CA GLN A 131 7.71 -21.09 -12.23
C GLN A 131 8.19 -20.91 -10.78
N LEU A 132 8.40 -19.66 -10.36
CA LEU A 132 8.80 -19.29 -9.01
C LEU A 132 7.61 -19.32 -8.05
N GLN A 133 7.78 -19.92 -6.88
CA GLN A 133 6.69 -20.11 -5.90
C GLN A 133 7.07 -19.71 -4.46
N SER A 134 8.35 -19.49 -4.17
CA SER A 134 8.85 -19.20 -2.82
C SER A 134 9.80 -18.01 -2.83
N ASN A 135 10.22 -17.54 -1.65
CA ASN A 135 11.21 -16.47 -1.48
C ASN A 135 10.83 -15.13 -2.11
N PHE A 136 9.54 -14.84 -2.21
CA PHE A 136 9.10 -13.52 -2.65
C PHE A 136 9.20 -12.50 -1.52
N THR A 137 9.52 -11.27 -1.90
CA THR A 137 9.30 -10.08 -1.08
C THR A 137 8.08 -9.34 -1.60
N VAL A 138 7.13 -9.07 -0.73
CA VAL A 138 5.91 -8.31 -1.02
C VAL A 138 5.98 -7.00 -0.27
N LYS A 139 5.75 -5.89 -0.96
CA LYS A 139 5.68 -4.55 -0.37
C LYS A 139 4.35 -3.87 -0.72
N LEU A 140 3.65 -3.34 0.27
CA LEU A 140 2.50 -2.47 0.05
C LEU A 140 2.99 -1.09 -0.45
N LEU A 141 2.41 -0.58 -1.52
CA LEU A 141 2.77 0.69 -2.12
C LEU A 141 1.80 1.78 -1.65
N PHE A 142 2.36 2.88 -1.15
CA PHE A 142 1.58 4.04 -0.74
C PHE A 142 1.04 4.79 -1.97
N ASP A 143 -0.26 5.09 -1.96
CA ASP A 143 -0.89 5.93 -2.99
C ASP A 143 -0.98 7.38 -2.51
N THR A 144 -0.20 8.26 -3.14
CA THR A 144 -0.19 9.70 -2.83
C THR A 144 -1.34 10.46 -3.49
N LYS A 145 -2.02 9.87 -4.49
CA LYS A 145 -3.04 10.56 -5.29
C LYS A 145 -4.19 11.15 -4.50
N PRO A 146 -4.72 10.50 -3.44
CA PRO A 146 -5.77 11.09 -2.62
C PRO A 146 -5.33 12.41 -1.97
N PHE A 147 -4.09 12.48 -1.47
CA PHE A 147 -3.52 13.67 -0.85
C PHE A 147 -3.26 14.78 -1.87
N GLU A 148 -2.72 14.41 -3.04
CA GLU A 148 -2.54 15.34 -4.16
C GLU A 148 -3.88 16.00 -4.55
N ARG A 149 -4.97 15.23 -4.67
CA ARG A 149 -6.29 15.80 -5.00
C ARG A 149 -6.80 16.81 -3.97
N ILE A 150 -6.47 16.63 -2.70
CA ILE A 150 -6.84 17.57 -1.62
C ILE A 150 -6.04 18.88 -1.76
N LEU A 151 -4.76 18.80 -2.13
CA LEU A 151 -3.89 19.96 -2.28
C LEU A 151 -4.17 20.81 -3.54
N TRP A 152 -4.90 20.27 -4.52
CA TRP A 152 -5.31 21.00 -5.73
C TRP A 152 -6.60 21.82 -5.56
N LEU A 153 -7.23 21.77 -4.39
CA LEU A 153 -8.40 22.57 -4.01
C LEU A 153 -7.99 23.92 -3.39
#